data_AF-A0A6F9DMV5-F1
#
_entry.id   AF-A0A6F9DMV5-F1
#
_cell.length_a   1.000
_cell.length_b   1.000
_cell.length_c   1.000
_cell.angle_alpha   90.00
_cell.angle_beta   90.00
_cell.angle_gamma   90.00
#
_symmetry.space_group_name_H-M   'P 1'
#
loop_
_entity.id
_entity.type
_entity.pdbx_description
1 polymer ?
#
loop_
_entity_poly.entity_id
_entity_poly.type
_entity_poly.pdbx_seq_one_letter_code
_entity_poly.pdbx_strand_id
1 'polypeptide(L)'
;MSILLPPLFTTIRVNKLIDPEKKNIEKEIKSHLQQVYKEHQLHVEPTVYRHAILEDVCVIPSVRRSVKPNGKVVLVDQLCGMAILRGADVFVPGVLCMPKGLKKKDDVAVYVHVSGKCLKGMLKFEGEKMFVGNATALVSRDDIFKSKIQKGAALKMKETPFFAPCLDNVLPDKIFMQV
;
A
#
# COMPACT_ATOMS: atom_id res chain seq x y z
N MET A 1 0.40 -14.19 13.98
CA MET A 1 0.30 -12.72 14.02
C MET A 1 -1.00 -12.31 13.36
N SER A 2 -1.84 -11.56 14.06
CA SER A 2 -3.12 -11.08 13.55
C SER A 2 -2.87 -9.89 12.62
N ILE A 3 -3.12 -10.06 11.31
CA ILE A 3 -3.03 -9.01 10.28
C ILE A 3 -4.31 -8.13 10.30
N LEU A 4 -5.20 -8.31 11.29
CA LEU A 4 -6.56 -7.76 11.28
C LEU A 4 -6.61 -6.23 11.31
N LEU A 5 -5.58 -5.57 11.85
CA LEU A 5 -5.50 -4.12 11.88
C LEU A 5 -4.07 -3.67 11.56
N PRO A 6 -3.87 -2.79 10.56
CA PRO A 6 -2.57 -2.15 10.39
C PRO A 6 -2.32 -1.10 11.48
N PRO A 7 -1.08 -0.58 11.57
CA PRO A 7 -0.83 0.67 12.25
C PRO A 7 -1.78 1.74 11.71
N LEU A 8 -2.48 2.45 12.61
CA LEU A 8 -3.40 3.52 12.24
C LEU A 8 -2.68 4.85 11.95
N PHE A 9 -1.36 4.81 11.93
CA PHE A 9 -0.49 5.96 11.77
C PHE A 9 0.71 5.59 10.91
N THR A 10 1.03 6.46 9.96
CA THR A 10 2.29 6.44 9.23
C THR A 10 3.26 7.40 9.93
N THR A 11 4.40 6.88 10.37
CA THR A 11 5.46 7.64 11.04
C THR A 11 6.56 8.01 10.07
N ILE A 12 6.95 9.29 10.08
CA ILE A 12 7.99 9.85 9.23
C ILE A 12 9.02 10.52 10.12
N ARG A 13 10.29 10.20 9.91
CA ARG A 13 11.41 10.95 10.49
C ARG A 13 11.85 12.05 9.53
N VAL A 14 11.99 13.25 10.07
CA VAL A 14 12.43 14.45 9.39
C VAL A 14 13.94 14.60 9.55
N ASN A 15 14.63 14.89 8.45
CA ASN A 15 16.05 15.18 8.47
C ASN A 15 16.31 16.59 9.03
N LYS A 16 16.60 16.68 10.35
CA LYS A 16 16.88 17.94 11.05
C LYS A 16 18.05 18.75 10.46
N LEU A 17 18.96 18.11 9.72
CA LEU A 17 20.09 18.82 9.08
C LEU A 17 19.64 19.74 7.95
N ILE A 18 18.49 19.47 7.33
CA ILE A 18 17.99 20.24 6.18
C ILE A 18 16.92 21.26 6.60
N ASP A 19 16.06 20.92 7.56
CA ASP A 19 15.04 21.83 8.10
C ASP A 19 14.97 21.67 9.64
N PRO A 20 15.78 22.44 10.39
CA PRO A 20 15.82 22.34 11.85
C PRO A 20 14.49 22.69 12.53
N GLU A 21 13.69 23.59 11.95
CA GLU A 21 12.42 24.06 12.52
C GLU A 21 11.18 23.28 12.03
N LYS A 22 11.36 22.40 11.03
CA LYS A 22 10.33 21.57 10.37
C LYS A 22 9.17 22.31 9.72
N LYS A 23 9.20 23.64 9.68
CA LYS A 23 8.06 24.45 9.20
C LYS A 23 7.84 24.25 7.70
N ASN A 24 8.92 24.05 6.95
CA ASN A 24 8.85 23.89 5.50
C ASN A 24 8.46 22.46 5.15
N ILE A 25 9.06 21.47 5.81
CA ILE A 25 8.78 20.05 5.53
C ILE A 25 7.33 19.67 5.83
N GLU A 26 6.75 20.14 6.94
CA GLU A 26 5.34 19.84 7.24
C GLU A 26 4.38 20.41 6.19
N LYS A 27 4.66 21.64 5.71
CA LYS A 27 3.88 22.27 4.65
C LYS A 27 4.02 21.51 3.34
N GLU A 28 5.24 21.10 2.97
CA GLU A 28 5.51 20.32 1.76
C GLU A 28 4.82 18.94 1.82
N ILE A 29 4.93 18.21 2.95
CA ILE A 29 4.23 16.95 3.17
C ILE A 29 2.73 17.18 3.05
N LYS A 30 2.18 18.19 3.73
CA LYS A 30 0.74 18.46 3.69
C LYS A 30 0.25 18.76 2.27
N SER A 31 0.98 19.57 1.50
CA SER A 31 0.65 19.85 0.10
C SER A 31 0.69 18.60 -0.77
N HIS A 32 1.69 17.73 -0.57
CA HIS A 32 1.74 16.44 -1.27
C HIS A 32 0.55 15.54 -0.90
N LEU A 33 0.23 15.44 0.39
CA LEU A 33 -0.91 14.66 0.86
C LEU A 33 -2.24 15.19 0.30
N GLN A 34 -2.41 16.51 0.17
CA GLN A 34 -3.62 17.08 -0.42
C GLN A 34 -3.84 16.61 -1.86
N GLN A 35 -2.76 16.55 -2.65
CA GLN A 35 -2.82 16.01 -4.01
C GLN A 35 -3.20 14.53 -3.99
N VAL A 36 -2.50 13.72 -3.19
CA VAL A 36 -2.75 12.28 -3.08
C VAL A 36 -4.18 11.99 -2.61
N TYR A 37 -4.68 12.74 -1.63
CA TYR A 37 -6.03 12.57 -1.09
C TYR A 37 -7.07 12.87 -2.17
N LYS A 38 -6.86 13.90 -2.98
CA LYS A 38 -7.73 14.22 -4.12
C LYS A 38 -7.71 13.12 -5.19
N GLU A 39 -6.53 12.59 -5.53
CA GLU A 39 -6.38 11.48 -6.49
C GLU A 39 -7.14 10.21 -6.02
N HIS A 40 -7.08 9.92 -4.72
CA HIS A 40 -7.79 8.80 -4.09
C HIS A 40 -9.23 9.12 -3.64
N GLN A 41 -9.78 10.28 -4.05
CA GLN A 41 -11.15 10.72 -3.75
C GLN A 41 -11.49 10.69 -2.25
N LEU A 42 -10.55 11.14 -1.42
CA LEU A 42 -10.74 11.29 0.01
C LEU A 42 -11.38 12.65 0.31
N HIS A 43 -12.53 12.64 0.96
CA HIS A 43 -13.28 13.84 1.36
C HIS A 43 -12.89 14.36 2.75
N VAL A 44 -11.62 14.20 3.13
CA VAL A 44 -11.06 14.65 4.41
C VAL A 44 -9.78 15.43 4.15
N GLU A 45 -9.53 16.46 4.95
CA GLU A 45 -8.26 17.19 4.88
C GLU A 45 -7.13 16.36 5.50
N PRO A 46 -5.94 16.28 4.87
CA PRO A 46 -4.80 15.60 5.44
C PRO A 46 -4.29 16.34 6.67
N THR A 47 -4.00 15.57 7.72
CA THR A 47 -3.39 16.07 8.96
C THR A 47 -2.00 15.48 9.13
N VAL A 48 -1.08 16.30 9.64
CA VAL A 48 0.29 15.92 9.98
C VAL A 48 0.54 16.43 11.39
N TYR A 49 0.82 15.53 12.32
CA TYR A 49 1.09 15.86 13.72
C TYR A 49 2.58 15.76 14.01
N ARG A 50 3.10 16.65 14.85
CA ARG A 50 4.41 16.46 15.48
C ARG A 50 4.26 15.45 16.60
N HIS A 51 5.20 14.51 16.70
CA HIS A 51 5.24 13.62 17.84
C HIS A 51 5.64 14.42 19.09
N ALA A 52 4.93 14.24 20.21
CA ALA A 52 5.12 15.06 21.42
C ALA A 52 6.52 14.90 22.06
N ILE A 53 7.06 13.68 22.01
CA ILE A 53 8.36 13.33 22.60
C ILE A 53 9.48 13.33 21.53
N LEU A 54 9.25 12.70 20.38
CA LEU A 54 10.24 12.55 19.32
C LEU A 54 10.27 13.80 18.44
N GLU A 55 11.22 14.67 18.76
CA GLU A 55 11.39 15.96 18.09
C GLU A 55 11.81 15.90 16.63
N ASP A 56 12.04 14.75 16.00
CA ASP A 56 12.25 14.62 14.55
C ASP A 56 11.15 13.80 13.88
N VAL A 57 10.07 13.46 14.58
CA VAL A 57 9.01 12.60 14.02
C VAL A 57 7.74 13.38 13.74
N CYS A 58 7.18 13.12 12.56
CA CYS A 58 5.84 13.51 12.14
C CYS A 58 4.97 12.25 11.99
N VAL A 59 3.68 12.41 12.26
CA VAL A 59 2.70 11.31 12.27
C VAL A 59 1.52 11.68 11.38
N ILE A 60 1.15 10.78 10.49
CA ILE A 60 -0.01 10.92 9.61
C ILE A 60 -1.03 9.83 9.95
N PRO A 61 -2.26 10.14 10.36
CA PRO A 61 -3.27 9.14 10.63
C PRO A 61 -3.76 8.49 9.34
N SER A 62 -3.99 7.17 9.39
CA SER A 62 -4.64 6.43 8.31
C SER A 62 -6.12 6.79 8.22
N VAL A 63 -6.64 6.87 7.00
CA VAL A 63 -8.06 7.15 6.76
C VAL A 63 -8.81 5.84 6.56
N ARG A 64 -9.80 5.56 7.42
CA ARG A 64 -10.65 4.37 7.29
C ARG A 64 -11.72 4.60 6.21
N ARG A 65 -11.96 3.59 5.38
CA ARG A 65 -12.96 3.61 4.31
C ARG A 65 -13.76 2.32 4.25
N SER A 66 -15.00 2.43 3.78
CA SER A 66 -15.81 1.28 3.40
C SER A 66 -15.51 0.92 1.95
N VAL A 67 -14.77 -0.16 1.73
CA VAL A 67 -14.37 -0.62 0.39
C VAL A 67 -14.93 -2.02 0.18
N LYS A 68 -15.69 -2.20 -0.90
CA LYS A 68 -16.18 -3.52 -1.31
C LYS A 68 -15.20 -4.13 -2.33
N PRO A 69 -14.92 -5.43 -2.25
CA PRO A 69 -14.10 -6.11 -3.26
C PRO A 69 -14.71 -5.96 -4.65
N ASN A 70 -13.89 -5.59 -5.64
CA ASN A 70 -14.31 -5.46 -7.03
C ASN A 70 -13.30 -6.14 -7.98
N GLY A 71 -13.81 -6.81 -9.01
CA GLY A 71 -13.00 -7.43 -10.06
C GLY A 71 -12.46 -8.82 -9.71
N LYS A 72 -11.44 -9.25 -10.47
CA LYS A 72 -10.85 -10.59 -10.35
C LYS A 72 -10.04 -10.72 -9.06
N VAL A 73 -10.07 -11.89 -8.42
CA VAL A 73 -9.38 -12.10 -7.14
C VAL A 73 -7.90 -12.40 -7.34
N VAL A 74 -7.01 -11.62 -6.74
CA VAL A 74 -5.57 -11.89 -6.68
C VAL A 74 -5.14 -12.10 -5.24
N LEU A 75 -4.33 -13.13 -4.96
CA LEU A 75 -3.76 -13.33 -3.62
C LEU A 75 -2.29 -12.96 -3.57
N VAL A 76 -1.93 -12.32 -2.47
CA VAL A 76 -0.55 -11.98 -2.11
C VAL A 76 -0.14 -12.69 -0.81
N ASP A 77 1.16 -12.74 -0.57
CA ASP A 77 1.70 -13.22 0.70
C ASP A 77 1.43 -12.24 1.85
N GLN A 78 1.72 -12.68 3.08
CA GLN A 78 1.47 -11.90 4.29
C GLN A 78 2.33 -10.63 4.39
N LEU A 79 3.60 -10.70 3.96
CA LEU A 79 4.51 -9.56 4.02
C LEU A 79 4.06 -8.46 3.06
N CYS A 80 3.70 -8.84 1.84
CA CYS A 80 3.11 -7.97 0.84
C CYS A 80 1.78 -7.39 1.33
N GLY A 81 0.92 -8.21 1.94
CA GLY A 81 -0.30 -7.75 2.61
C GLY A 81 -0.07 -6.64 3.62
N MET A 82 0.91 -6.84 4.50
CA MET A 82 1.31 -5.87 5.51
C MET A 82 1.90 -4.59 4.90
N ALA A 83 2.57 -4.66 3.75
CA ALA A 83 3.07 -3.50 3.03
C ALA A 83 1.92 -2.72 2.36
N ILE A 84 0.95 -3.41 1.75
CA ILE A 84 -0.25 -2.79 1.15
C ILE A 84 -1.01 -1.97 2.20
N LEU A 85 -1.23 -2.55 3.38
CA LEU A 85 -1.93 -1.85 4.46
C LEU A 85 -1.15 -0.63 5.01
N ARG A 86 0.14 -0.51 4.68
CA ARG A 86 0.99 0.65 4.96
C ARG A 86 1.13 1.61 3.76
N GLY A 87 0.38 1.39 2.68
CA GLY A 87 0.35 2.27 1.51
C GLY A 87 1.19 1.82 0.30
N ALA A 88 1.78 0.62 0.33
CA ALA A 88 2.58 0.13 -0.78
C ALA A 88 1.73 -0.43 -1.94
N ASP A 89 2.29 -0.37 -3.16
CA ASP A 89 1.82 -1.13 -4.30
C ASP A 89 2.25 -2.61 -4.23
N VAL A 90 1.67 -3.46 -5.07
CA VAL A 90 2.01 -4.89 -5.13
C VAL A 90 3.08 -5.13 -6.17
N PHE A 91 4.18 -5.74 -5.76
CA PHE A 91 5.26 -6.14 -6.65
C PHE A 91 5.18 -7.62 -7.01
N VAL A 92 5.72 -7.99 -8.17
CA VAL A 92 5.66 -9.35 -8.72
C VAL A 92 6.06 -10.46 -7.73
N PRO A 93 7.13 -10.30 -6.91
CA PRO A 93 7.51 -11.34 -5.94
C PRO A 93 6.41 -11.73 -4.97
N GLY A 94 5.60 -10.76 -4.53
CA GLY A 94 4.57 -10.93 -3.50
C GLY A 94 3.26 -11.54 -4.01
N VAL A 95 3.10 -11.70 -5.33
CA VAL A 95 1.92 -12.34 -5.93
C VAL A 95 2.01 -13.87 -5.79
N LEU A 96 1.00 -14.47 -5.16
CA LEU A 96 0.87 -15.92 -5.00
C LEU A 96 -0.08 -16.53 -6.01
N CYS A 97 -1.31 -16.02 -6.10
CA CYS A 97 -2.38 -16.61 -6.90
C CYS A 97 -3.02 -15.56 -7.79
N MET A 98 -3.26 -15.92 -9.06
CA MET A 98 -3.84 -15.01 -10.05
C MET A 98 -4.71 -15.83 -11.02
N PRO A 99 -5.95 -15.44 -11.34
CA PRO A 99 -6.85 -16.27 -12.12
C PRO A 99 -6.43 -16.37 -13.59
N LYS A 100 -6.89 -17.43 -14.26
CA LYS A 100 -6.64 -17.64 -15.69
C LYS A 100 -7.21 -16.46 -16.48
N GLY A 101 -6.44 -15.95 -17.45
CA GLY A 101 -6.89 -14.88 -18.34
C GLY A 101 -7.00 -13.50 -17.68
N LEU A 102 -6.38 -13.29 -16.51
CA LEU A 102 -6.17 -11.94 -15.99
C LEU A 102 -5.12 -11.20 -16.83
N LYS A 103 -5.49 -10.02 -17.32
CA LYS A 103 -4.70 -9.19 -18.23
C LYS A 103 -4.32 -7.87 -17.57
N LYS A 104 -3.29 -7.22 -18.12
CA LYS A 104 -2.96 -5.84 -17.78
C LYS A 104 -4.19 -4.94 -17.97
N LYS A 105 -4.36 -3.98 -17.06
CA LYS A 105 -5.50 -3.06 -16.91
C LYS A 105 -6.79 -3.66 -16.33
N ASP A 106 -6.84 -4.97 -16.04
CA ASP A 106 -7.98 -5.53 -15.32
C ASP A 106 -8.06 -4.95 -13.90
N ASP A 107 -9.28 -4.66 -13.44
CA ASP A 107 -9.54 -4.36 -12.04
C ASP A 107 -9.58 -5.66 -11.22
N VAL A 108 -8.98 -5.60 -10.04
CA VAL A 108 -8.76 -6.76 -9.19
C VAL A 108 -9.06 -6.46 -7.73
N ALA A 109 -9.57 -7.47 -7.03
CA ALA A 109 -9.69 -7.49 -5.59
C ALA A 109 -8.50 -8.25 -5.01
N VAL A 110 -7.72 -7.58 -4.17
CA VAL A 110 -6.49 -8.10 -3.59
C VAL A 110 -6.79 -8.68 -2.21
N TYR A 111 -6.32 -9.91 -2.01
CA TYR A 111 -6.48 -10.64 -0.77
C TYR A 111 -5.13 -11.12 -0.24
N VAL A 112 -4.98 -11.11 1.07
CA VAL A 112 -3.84 -11.69 1.77
C VAL A 112 -4.17 -13.10 2.18
N HIS A 113 -3.23 -13.99 1.94
CA HIS A 113 -3.34 -15.36 2.38
C HIS A 113 -2.98 -15.52 3.88
N VAL A 114 -3.86 -16.13 4.68
CA VAL A 114 -3.67 -16.22 6.14
C VAL A 114 -3.03 -17.54 6.60
N SER A 115 -3.24 -18.66 5.90
CA SER A 115 -2.98 -20.01 6.44
C SER A 115 -1.68 -20.73 6.00
N GLY A 116 -0.80 -20.08 5.23
CA GLY A 116 0.42 -20.68 4.63
C GLY A 116 0.23 -21.73 3.50
N LYS A 117 -1.01 -22.12 3.17
CA LYS A 117 -1.36 -23.15 2.18
C LYS A 117 -1.48 -22.69 0.71
N CYS A 118 -1.46 -21.38 0.43
CA CYS A 118 -1.57 -20.89 -0.96
C CYS A 118 -0.22 -20.98 -1.66
N LEU A 119 -0.11 -21.87 -2.65
CA LEU A 119 1.12 -22.05 -3.42
C LEU A 119 1.22 -21.02 -4.55
N LYS A 120 2.45 -20.61 -4.84
CA LYS A 120 2.75 -19.67 -5.93
C LYS A 120 2.35 -20.29 -7.27
N GLY A 121 1.60 -19.53 -8.07
CA GLY A 121 1.09 -19.97 -9.37
C GLY A 121 -0.28 -20.62 -9.34
N MET A 122 -0.97 -20.69 -8.20
CA MET A 122 -2.36 -21.16 -8.17
C MET A 122 -3.29 -20.28 -9.03
N LEU A 123 -4.37 -20.89 -9.54
CA LEU A 123 -5.41 -20.22 -10.33
C LEU A 123 -6.58 -19.73 -9.47
N LYS A 124 -6.85 -20.43 -8.37
CA LYS A 124 -7.92 -20.15 -7.41
C LYS A 124 -7.45 -20.60 -6.03
N PHE A 125 -7.90 -19.89 -5.00
CA PHE A 125 -7.72 -20.28 -3.60
C PHE A 125 -9.02 -20.08 -2.82
N GLU A 126 -9.48 -21.15 -2.17
CA GLU A 126 -10.74 -21.20 -1.41
C GLU A 126 -10.55 -21.19 0.10
N GLY A 127 -9.31 -21.27 0.58
CA GLY A 127 -9.04 -21.20 2.01
C GLY A 127 -9.17 -19.77 2.57
N GLU A 128 -8.83 -19.64 3.85
CA GLU A 128 -8.89 -18.38 4.58
C GLU A 128 -8.01 -17.29 3.96
N LYS A 129 -8.64 -16.16 3.67
CA LYS A 129 -8.05 -15.00 3.02
C LYS A 129 -8.70 -13.72 3.52
N MET A 130 -7.93 -12.64 3.56
CA MET A 130 -8.37 -11.33 4.04
C MET A 130 -8.33 -10.31 2.91
N PHE A 131 -9.41 -9.57 2.69
CA PHE A 131 -9.42 -8.49 1.70
C PHE A 131 -8.58 -7.30 2.17
N VAL A 132 -7.72 -6.78 1.30
CA VAL A 132 -6.84 -5.62 1.64
C VAL A 132 -7.00 -4.44 0.69
N GLY A 133 -7.69 -4.60 -0.43
CA GLY A 133 -8.02 -3.47 -1.31
C GLY A 133 -8.31 -3.86 -2.75
N ASN A 134 -8.75 -2.88 -3.52
CA ASN A 134 -8.91 -2.97 -4.97
C ASN A 134 -7.69 -2.36 -5.67
N ALA A 135 -7.31 -2.93 -6.80
CA ALA A 135 -6.14 -2.52 -7.57
C ALA A 135 -6.39 -2.67 -9.07
N THR A 136 -5.47 -2.13 -9.88
CA THR A 136 -5.39 -2.41 -11.31
C THR A 136 -4.15 -3.22 -11.62
N ALA A 137 -4.32 -4.27 -12.41
CA ALA A 137 -3.21 -5.10 -12.87
C ALA A 137 -2.29 -4.33 -13.83
N LEU A 138 -1.01 -4.31 -13.54
CA LEU A 138 0.03 -3.72 -14.39
C LEU A 138 0.69 -4.75 -15.31
N VAL A 139 0.54 -6.03 -14.99
CA VAL A 139 1.03 -7.19 -15.73
C VAL A 139 -0.08 -8.24 -15.81
N SER A 140 0.03 -9.16 -16.78
CA SER A 140 -0.85 -10.31 -16.88
C SER A 140 -0.36 -11.48 -16.01
N ARG A 141 -1.22 -12.49 -15.83
CA ARG A 141 -0.80 -13.75 -15.20
C ARG A 141 0.36 -14.42 -15.95
N ASP A 142 0.28 -14.43 -17.27
CA ASP A 142 1.27 -15.11 -18.11
C ASP A 142 2.65 -14.44 -17.98
N ASP A 143 2.68 -13.11 -17.81
CA ASP A 143 3.93 -12.38 -17.56
C ASP A 143 4.65 -12.85 -16.28
N ILE A 144 3.89 -13.08 -15.21
CA ILE A 144 4.44 -13.52 -13.92
C ILE A 144 4.83 -15.00 -13.95
N PHE A 145 3.93 -15.87 -14.41
CA PHE A 145 4.08 -17.33 -14.20
C PHE A 145 4.58 -18.11 -15.42
N LYS A 146 4.54 -17.54 -16.63
CA LYS A 146 5.09 -18.16 -17.84
C LYS A 146 6.37 -17.47 -18.30
N SER A 147 6.31 -16.15 -18.49
CA SER A 147 7.44 -15.33 -18.96
C SER A 147 8.48 -15.04 -17.86
N LYS A 148 8.19 -15.46 -16.61
CA LYS A 148 9.06 -15.36 -15.44
C LYS A 148 9.61 -13.96 -15.20
N ILE A 149 8.82 -12.91 -15.41
CA ILE A 149 9.17 -11.59 -14.87
C ILE A 149 9.34 -11.75 -13.35
N GLN A 150 10.49 -11.36 -12.81
CA GLN A 150 10.81 -11.57 -11.40
C GLN A 150 10.71 -10.29 -10.55
N LYS A 151 10.67 -9.12 -11.19
CA LYS A 151 10.73 -7.80 -10.54
C LYS A 151 9.74 -6.84 -11.19
N GLY A 152 9.49 -5.72 -10.52
CA GLY A 152 8.59 -4.67 -10.98
C GLY A 152 7.21 -4.73 -10.32
N ALA A 153 6.43 -3.67 -10.54
CA ALA A 153 5.09 -3.54 -10.00
C ALA A 153 4.12 -4.46 -10.74
N ALA A 154 3.37 -5.28 -10.00
CA ALA A 154 2.36 -6.18 -10.51
C ALA A 154 0.97 -5.56 -10.47
N LEU A 155 0.61 -4.87 -9.38
CA LEU A 155 -0.68 -4.21 -9.22
C LEU A 155 -0.47 -2.79 -8.66
N LYS A 156 -1.23 -1.83 -9.19
CA LYS A 156 -1.34 -0.47 -8.65
C LYS A 156 -2.55 -0.40 -7.73
N MET A 157 -2.35 -0.18 -6.43
CA MET A 157 -3.45 -0.10 -5.46
C MET A 157 -4.28 1.17 -5.71
N LYS A 158 -5.61 1.02 -5.73
CA LYS A 158 -6.57 2.11 -5.94
C LYS A 158 -7.29 2.47 -4.65
N GLU A 159 -7.83 1.45 -4.00
CA GLU A 159 -8.69 1.60 -2.82
C GLU A 159 -8.30 0.57 -1.76
N THR A 160 -8.16 1.01 -0.53
CA THR A 160 -7.84 0.17 0.63
C THR A 160 -8.78 0.52 1.79
N PRO A 161 -9.20 -0.46 2.61
CA PRO A 161 -10.00 -0.21 3.81
C PRO A 161 -9.32 0.75 4.80
N PHE A 162 -7.99 0.68 4.87
CA PHE A 162 -7.13 1.60 5.60
C PHE A 162 -6.23 2.30 4.60
N PHE A 163 -6.51 3.56 4.33
CA PHE A 163 -5.68 4.36 3.45
C PHE A 163 -4.50 4.93 4.25
N ALA A 164 -3.30 4.55 3.85
CA ALA A 164 -2.05 5.17 4.25
C ALA A 164 -1.40 5.74 2.98
N PRO A 165 -0.86 6.97 3.02
CA PRO A 165 -0.24 7.57 1.85
C PRO A 165 1.03 6.81 1.46
N CYS A 166 1.21 6.56 0.17
CA CYS A 166 2.50 6.13 -0.36
C CYS A 166 3.45 7.32 -0.36
N LEU A 167 4.57 7.20 0.35
CA LEU A 167 5.59 8.26 0.45
C LEU A 167 6.88 7.88 -0.29
N ASP A 168 6.78 6.95 -1.23
CA ASP A 168 7.91 6.56 -2.07
C ASP A 168 8.41 7.74 -2.92
N ASN A 169 9.71 8.01 -2.85
CA ASN A 169 10.37 9.16 -3.49
C ASN A 169 9.76 10.53 -3.16
N VAL A 170 9.02 10.66 -2.06
CA VAL A 170 8.54 11.95 -1.57
C VAL A 170 9.62 12.58 -0.72
N LEU A 171 10.14 13.73 -1.14
CA LEU A 171 11.18 14.49 -0.42
C LEU A 171 12.37 13.62 0.05
N PRO A 172 13.03 12.88 -0.86
CA PRO A 172 13.94 11.77 -0.52
C PRO A 172 15.11 12.15 0.39
N ASP A 173 15.59 13.39 0.30
CA ASP A 173 16.70 13.87 1.14
C ASP A 173 16.23 14.41 2.50
N LYS A 174 14.94 14.75 2.61
CA LYS A 174 14.35 15.45 3.76
C LYS A 174 13.60 14.53 4.71
N ILE A 175 13.05 13.42 4.22
CA ILE A 175 12.22 12.53 5.04
C ILE A 175 12.61 11.06 4.90
N PHE A 176 12.44 10.31 5.97
CA PHE A 176 12.62 8.86 6.00
C PHE A 176 11.40 8.20 6.64
N MET A 177 10.83 7.21 5.98
CA MET A 177 9.81 6.38 6.61
C MET A 177 10.45 5.54 7.72
N GLN A 178 9.88 5.60 8.93
CA GLN A 178 10.23 4.70 10.02
C GLN A 178 9.02 3.79 10.26
N VAL A 179 9.24 2.47 10.12
CA VAL A 179 8.21 1.43 10.22
C VAL A 179 8.26 0.75 11.58
#